data_AF-A0A961WR56-F1
#
_entry.id   AF-A0A961WR56-F1
#
_cell.length_a   1.000
_cell.length_b   1.000
_cell.length_c   1.000
_cell.angle_alpha   90.00
_cell.angle_beta   90.00
_cell.angle_gamma   90.00
#
_symmetry.space_group_name_H-M   'P 1'
#
loop_
_entity.id
_entity.type
_entity.pdbx_description
1 polymer ?
#
loop_
_entity_poly.entity_id
_entity_poly.type
_entity_poly.pdbx_seq_one_letter_code
_entity_poly.pdbx_strand_id
1 'polypeptide(L)'
;MNFSDLEPVFLKRIDDKRFRHVDSIEDADGVRFLCPKCFEKNSGPIGTHGVICWSPDVPQTTEPTPGRWQMKGTGFADLTLVAGSSSIQINGDCNAHFFVENGKVKDA
;
A
#
# COMPACT_ATOMS: atom_id res chain seq x y z
N MET A 1 8.17 -10.03 6.34
CA MET A 1 9.12 -9.51 5.32
C MET A 1 9.32 -8.01 5.48
N ASN A 2 10.34 -7.38 4.87
CA ASN A 2 10.44 -5.92 4.88
C ASN A 2 9.46 -5.34 3.85
N PHE A 3 8.90 -4.17 4.14
CA PHE A 3 8.04 -3.47 3.21
C PHE A 3 8.79 -3.05 1.94
N SER A 4 10.07 -2.65 2.08
CA SER A 4 10.94 -2.30 0.95
C SER A 4 11.18 -3.46 -0.04
N ASP A 5 11.01 -4.72 0.39
CA ASP A 5 11.15 -5.88 -0.50
C ASP A 5 9.99 -5.95 -1.52
N LEU A 6 8.88 -5.24 -1.27
CA LEU A 6 7.67 -5.24 -2.09
C LEU A 6 7.64 -4.10 -3.12
N GLU A 7 8.80 -3.56 -3.47
CA GLU A 7 8.97 -2.48 -4.45
C GLU A 7 7.99 -1.30 -4.25
N PRO A 8 7.94 -0.71 -3.04
CA PRO A 8 6.97 0.34 -2.76
C PRO A 8 7.33 1.64 -3.49
N VAL A 9 6.30 2.38 -3.90
CA VAL A 9 6.40 3.71 -4.50
C VAL A 9 5.35 4.63 -3.91
N PHE A 10 5.72 5.87 -3.61
CA PHE A 10 4.78 6.90 -3.18
C PHE A 10 4.03 7.48 -4.38
N LEU A 11 2.76 7.79 -4.18
CA LEU A 11 1.85 8.26 -5.21
C LEU A 11 1.28 9.63 -4.86
N LYS A 12 1.21 10.54 -5.84
CA LYS A 12 0.37 11.75 -5.80
C LYS A 12 -0.84 11.56 -6.70
N ARG A 13 -2.03 11.84 -6.17
CA ARG A 13 -3.26 11.81 -6.95
C ARG A 13 -3.28 13.01 -7.90
N ILE A 14 -3.69 12.76 -9.15
CA ILE A 14 -4.00 13.81 -10.14
C ILE A 14 -5.51 13.95 -10.24
N ASP A 15 -6.21 12.83 -10.41
CA ASP A 15 -7.68 12.73 -10.37
C ASP A 15 -8.11 11.31 -9.95
N ASP A 16 -9.39 10.98 -10.10
CA ASP A 16 -9.95 9.69 -9.66
C ASP A 16 -9.37 8.46 -10.37
N LYS A 17 -8.75 8.64 -11.54
CA LYS A 17 -8.20 7.54 -12.37
C LYS A 17 -6.71 7.67 -12.64
N ARG A 18 -6.11 8.81 -12.31
CA ARG A 18 -4.71 9.12 -12.61
C ARG A 18 -3.95 9.53 -11.37
N PHE A 19 -2.73 9.03 -11.30
CA PHE A 19 -1.76 9.35 -10.28
C PHE A 19 -0.35 9.31 -10.88
N ARG A 20 0.60 9.93 -10.18
CA ARG A 20 2.02 9.93 -10.54
C ARG A 20 2.88 9.51 -9.35
N HIS A 21 4.10 9.08 -9.61
CA HIS A 21 5.06 8.80 -8.55
C HIS A 21 5.63 10.10 -7.97
N VAL A 22 5.97 10.05 -6.68
CA VAL A 22 6.71 11.09 -5.96
C VAL A 22 7.78 10.45 -5.10
N ASP A 23 8.78 11.24 -4.69
CA ASP A 23 9.99 10.72 -4.03
C ASP A 23 9.87 10.68 -2.50
N SER A 24 8.88 11.38 -1.94
CA SER A 24 8.77 11.65 -0.50
C SER A 24 7.39 11.26 0.04
N ILE A 25 7.33 10.97 1.34
CA ILE A 25 6.06 10.70 2.03
C ILE A 25 5.23 11.97 2.20
N GLU A 26 5.89 13.13 2.35
CA GLU A 26 5.28 14.44 2.54
C GLU A 26 4.47 14.88 1.32
N ASP A 27 4.95 14.54 0.12
CA ASP A 27 4.24 14.82 -1.12
C ASP A 27 3.18 13.76 -1.44
N ALA A 28 3.20 12.60 -0.78
CA ALA A 28 2.39 11.46 -1.12
C ALA A 28 0.93 11.58 -0.66
N ASP A 29 0.01 11.22 -1.56
CA ASP A 29 -1.40 10.98 -1.24
C ASP A 29 -1.68 9.48 -1.06
N GLY A 30 -0.72 8.60 -1.34
CA GLY A 30 -0.83 7.16 -1.10
C GLY A 30 0.46 6.41 -1.40
N VAL A 31 0.42 5.09 -1.25
CA VAL A 31 1.54 4.18 -1.54
C VAL A 31 1.05 3.00 -2.37
N ARG A 32 1.82 2.63 -3.38
CA ARG A 32 1.67 1.37 -4.12
C ARG A 32 2.80 0.43 -3.76
N PHE A 33 2.51 -0.85 -3.65
CA PHE A 33 3.50 -1.90 -3.42
C PHE A 33 2.97 -3.24 -3.94
N LEU A 34 3.82 -4.25 -4.00
CA LEU A 34 3.47 -5.60 -4.43
C LEU A 34 2.79 -6.38 -3.29
N CYS A 35 1.77 -7.17 -3.60
CA CYS A 35 1.07 -7.97 -2.60
C CYS A 35 2.01 -8.99 -1.95
N PRO A 36 2.16 -9.00 -0.62
CA PRO A 36 3.11 -9.86 0.08
C PRO A 36 2.84 -11.36 -0.13
N LYS A 37 1.56 -11.75 -0.07
CA LYS A 37 1.13 -13.14 -0.26
C LYS A 37 1.44 -13.67 -1.66
N CYS A 38 1.20 -12.84 -2.69
CA CYS A 38 1.54 -13.21 -4.07
C CYS A 38 3.05 -13.17 -4.30
N PHE A 39 3.76 -12.20 -3.71
CA PHE A 39 5.20 -12.09 -3.83
C PHE A 39 5.90 -13.34 -3.29
N GLU A 40 5.48 -13.81 -2.11
CA GLU A 40 5.99 -15.06 -1.53
C GLU A 40 5.63 -16.26 -2.40
N LYS A 41 4.36 -16.40 -2.79
CA LYS A 41 3.88 -17.49 -3.65
C LYS A 41 4.64 -17.58 -4.98
N ASN A 42 4.93 -16.44 -5.60
CA ASN A 42 5.56 -16.36 -6.92
C ASN A 42 7.09 -16.24 -6.83
N SER A 43 7.66 -16.19 -5.62
CA SER A 43 9.09 -15.97 -5.38
C SER A 43 9.63 -14.68 -6.05
N GLY A 44 8.83 -13.62 -6.10
CA GLY A 44 9.23 -12.34 -6.68
C GLY A 44 8.11 -11.54 -7.35
N PRO A 45 8.48 -10.53 -8.18
CA PRO A 45 7.52 -9.59 -8.77
C PRO A 45 6.73 -10.17 -9.96
N ILE A 46 7.26 -11.18 -10.66
CA ILE A 46 6.61 -11.76 -11.83
C ILE A 46 5.29 -12.45 -11.40
N GLY A 47 4.16 -11.94 -11.90
CA GLY A 47 2.82 -12.47 -11.57
C GLY A 47 2.25 -11.96 -10.24
N THR A 48 2.90 -11.01 -9.58
CA THR A 48 2.46 -10.44 -8.31
C THR A 48 1.66 -9.15 -8.55
N HIS A 49 0.41 -9.10 -8.09
CA HIS A 49 -0.41 -7.90 -8.28
C HIS A 49 0.01 -6.76 -7.33
N GLY A 50 -0.29 -5.54 -7.76
CA GLY A 50 -0.08 -4.34 -6.96
C GLY A 50 -1.24 -4.06 -6.02
N VAL A 51 -0.92 -3.52 -4.86
CA VAL A 51 -1.83 -2.99 -3.86
C VAL A 51 -1.60 -1.49 -3.79
N ILE A 52 -2.69 -0.72 -3.69
CA ILE A 52 -2.61 0.73 -3.46
C ILE A 52 -3.37 1.07 -2.18
N CYS A 53 -2.71 1.79 -1.29
CA CYS A 53 -3.28 2.33 -0.07
C CYS A 53 -3.28 3.86 -0.16
N TRP A 54 -4.47 4.45 -0.27
CA TRP A 54 -4.65 5.90 -0.34
C TRP A 54 -4.73 6.53 1.06
N SER A 55 -4.36 7.80 1.18
CA SER A 55 -4.49 8.59 2.42
C SER A 55 -5.95 8.97 2.69
N PRO A 56 -6.36 9.22 3.95
CA PRO A 56 -7.74 9.57 4.30
C PRO A 56 -8.33 10.78 3.55
N ASP A 57 -7.48 11.74 3.15
CA ASP A 57 -7.91 12.93 2.42
C ASP A 57 -8.22 12.68 0.95
N VAL A 58 -7.87 11.50 0.42
CA VAL A 58 -8.19 11.11 -0.96
C VAL A 58 -9.68 10.71 -1.06
N PRO A 59 -10.46 11.31 -1.98
CA PRO A 59 -11.89 10.99 -2.15
C PRO A 59 -12.15 9.50 -2.33
N GLN A 60 -13.21 8.97 -1.74
CA GLN A 60 -13.59 7.55 -1.85
C GLN A 60 -13.92 7.10 -3.28
N THR A 61 -14.13 8.04 -4.21
CA THR A 61 -14.31 7.77 -5.64
C THR A 61 -13.02 7.42 -6.36
N THR A 62 -11.86 7.74 -5.78
CA THR A 62 -10.55 7.38 -6.35
C THR A 62 -10.27 5.89 -6.17
N GLU A 63 -10.00 5.22 -7.28
CA GLU A 63 -9.72 3.79 -7.34
C GLU A 63 -8.25 3.47 -6.99
N PRO A 64 -7.94 2.30 -6.41
CA PRO A 64 -8.88 1.27 -5.98
C PRO A 64 -9.65 1.65 -4.69
N THR A 65 -10.86 1.10 -4.57
CA THR A 65 -11.76 1.25 -3.42
C THR A 65 -12.03 -0.12 -2.76
N PRO A 66 -12.44 -0.18 -1.49
CA PRO A 66 -12.35 0.84 -0.44
C PRO A 66 -11.03 0.68 0.34
N GLY A 67 -10.41 1.78 0.73
CA GLY A 67 -9.20 1.69 1.54
C GLY A 67 -8.50 3.01 1.74
N ARG A 68 -8.50 3.49 2.99
CA ARG A 68 -7.87 4.76 3.37
C ARG A 68 -7.04 4.58 4.64
N TRP A 69 -5.74 4.77 4.53
CA TRP A 69 -4.78 4.61 5.62
C TRP A 69 -3.93 5.85 5.77
N GLN A 70 -3.82 6.34 6.99
CA GLN A 70 -2.82 7.35 7.31
C GLN A 70 -1.44 6.71 7.22
N MET A 71 -0.56 7.30 6.42
CA MET A 71 0.84 6.93 6.34
C MET A 71 1.60 7.62 7.47
N LYS A 72 2.29 6.84 8.32
CA LYS A 72 3.15 7.36 9.40
C LYS A 72 4.56 6.81 9.25
N GLY A 73 5.55 7.66 9.46
CA GLY A 73 6.98 7.34 9.30
C GLY A 73 7.70 8.45 8.54
N THR A 74 8.92 8.18 8.12
CA THR A 74 9.76 9.07 7.31
C THR A 74 10.02 8.50 5.91
N GLY A 75 9.76 7.21 5.70
CA GLY A 75 9.90 6.56 4.40
C GLY A 75 9.47 5.10 4.46
N PHE A 76 9.89 4.29 3.49
CA PHE A 76 9.48 2.88 3.40
C PHE A 76 10.04 1.99 4.52
N ALA A 77 11.17 2.37 5.11
CA ALA A 77 11.87 1.58 6.13
C ALA A 77 11.20 1.60 7.51
N ASP A 78 10.37 2.61 7.79
CA ASP A 78 9.65 2.81 9.06
C ASP A 78 8.14 3.04 8.84
N LEU A 79 7.64 2.87 7.62
CA LEU A 79 6.24 3.10 7.27
C LEU A 79 5.29 2.25 8.12
N THR A 80 4.26 2.89 8.64
CA THR A 80 3.10 2.27 9.29
C THR A 80 1.84 2.79 8.62
N LEU A 81 0.94 1.89 8.23
CA LEU A 81 -0.36 2.22 7.64
C LEU A 81 -1.45 2.10 8.71
N VAL A 82 -2.06 3.23 9.08
CA VAL A 82 -3.01 3.32 10.21
C VAL A 82 -4.42 3.62 9.72
N ALA A 83 -5.39 2.82 10.14
CA ALA A 83 -6.82 3.01 9.90
C ALA A 83 -7.64 2.42 11.07
N GLY A 84 -8.98 2.50 11.00
CA GLY A 84 -9.86 1.96 12.05
C GLY A 84 -9.55 0.50 12.44
N SER A 85 -9.34 -0.38 11.47
CA SER A 85 -8.82 -1.74 11.70
C SER A 85 -7.32 -1.88 11.44
N SER A 86 -6.68 -0.89 10.79
CA SER A 86 -5.29 -0.85 10.27
C SER A 86 -4.88 -2.00 9.33
N SER A 87 -5.59 -3.13 9.32
CA SER A 87 -5.35 -4.24 8.40
C SER A 87 -5.75 -3.87 6.98
N ILE A 88 -5.04 -4.43 6.01
CA ILE A 88 -5.35 -4.39 4.60
C ILE A 88 -5.89 -5.75 4.22
N GLN A 89 -7.16 -5.78 3.80
CA GLN A 89 -7.81 -6.98 3.28
C GLN A 89 -8.11 -6.78 1.80
N ILE A 90 -7.56 -7.64 0.97
CA ILE A 90 -7.93 -7.73 -0.43
C ILE A 90 -9.14 -8.66 -0.51
N ASN A 91 -10.28 -8.14 -0.93
CA ASN A 91 -11.48 -8.96 -1.13
C ASN A 91 -11.50 -9.47 -2.57
N GLY A 92 -11.48 -10.78 -2.75
CA GLY A 92 -11.34 -11.41 -4.07
C GLY A 92 -9.87 -11.61 -4.47
N ASP A 93 -9.65 -12.30 -5.60
CA ASP A 93 -8.33 -12.74 -6.07
C ASP A 93 -7.53 -13.51 -4.99
N CYS A 94 -6.37 -13.00 -4.56
CA CYS A 94 -5.48 -13.69 -3.63
C CYS A 94 -5.99 -13.77 -2.18
N ASN A 95 -6.98 -12.95 -1.82
CA ASN A 95 -7.48 -12.79 -0.45
C ASN A 95 -6.37 -12.62 0.59
N ALA A 96 -5.43 -11.71 0.36
CA ALA A 96 -4.39 -11.38 1.33
C ALA A 96 -4.97 -10.52 2.46
N HIS A 97 -4.57 -10.83 3.70
CA HIS A 97 -4.90 -10.09 4.90
C HIS A 97 -3.62 -9.81 5.70
N PHE A 98 -3.24 -8.55 5.83
CA PHE A 98 -1.96 -8.20 6.47
C PHE A 98 -1.95 -6.78 7.04
N PHE A 99 -0.91 -6.47 7.81
CA PHE A 99 -0.59 -5.16 8.36
C PHE A 99 0.75 -4.66 7.81
N VAL A 100 0.93 -3.34 7.76
CA VAL A 100 2.22 -2.68 7.52
C VAL A 100 2.56 -1.82 8.74
N GLU A 101 3.60 -2.20 9.47
CA GLU A 101 4.01 -1.55 10.71
C GLU A 101 5.53 -1.46 10.81
N ASN A 102 6.03 -0.24 11.03
CA ASN A 102 7.46 0.06 11.18
C ASN A 102 8.33 -0.60 10.08
N GLY A 103 7.90 -0.45 8.83
CA GLY A 103 8.57 -1.01 7.65
C GLY A 103 8.51 -2.53 7.53
N LYS A 104 7.66 -3.20 8.29
CA LYS A 104 7.45 -4.66 8.25
C LYS A 104 6.04 -4.99 7.80
N VAL A 105 5.93 -6.06 7.03
CA VAL A 105 4.64 -6.68 6.70
C VAL A 105 4.43 -7.91 7.58
N LYS A 106 3.26 -7.98 8.20
CA LYS A 106 2.83 -9.06 9.11
C LYS A 106 1.46 -9.56 8.68
N ASP A 107 1.25 -10.87 8.73
CA ASP A 107 -0.09 -11.44 8.53
C ASP A 107 -1.05 -10.99 9.64
N ALA A 108 -2.33 -10.93 9.30
CA ALA A 108 -3.38 -10.47 10.20
C ALA A 108 -4.08 -11.57 10.99
#